data_AF-A0A3N5GEP9-F1
#
_entry.id   AF-A0A3N5GEP9-F1
#
_cell.length_a   1.000
_cell.length_b   1.000
_cell.length_c   1.000
_cell.angle_alpha   90.00
_cell.angle_beta   90.00
_cell.angle_gamma   90.00
#
_symmetry.space_group_name_H-M   'P 1'
#
loop_
_entity.id
_entity.type
_entity.pdbx_description
1 polymer ?
#
loop_
_entity_poly.entity_id
_entity_poly.type
_entity_poly.pdbx_seq_one_letter_code
_entity_poly.pdbx_strand_id
1 'polypeptide(L)'
;MTRSVRMLCRVVDNLGDAGVSWRLARQLSVEFGWRVTLTIDRPDLLARFGADPRTGVRVEAWPDDVSPSAPVREAPPDDDVLISAFGCEPPAPLRAALAGGPRRPLWINLEYLSAEAWIDGCHGLRSTRPADGALEHYFYPGFTERSGGLLRERGLFERRDAFVGSPAQREWLGSLGIVPEAHERLVTLFCYPGAPIAEWLAAVAAGA
;
A
#
# COMPACT_ATOMS: atom_id res chain seq x y z
N MET A 1 20.53 -3.63 14.45
CA MET A 1 19.23 -4.18 14.89
C MET A 1 18.23 -4.02 13.76
N THR A 2 17.48 -5.07 13.42
CA THR A 2 16.41 -5.03 12.42
C THR A 2 15.21 -4.28 12.99
N ARG A 3 14.71 -3.27 12.27
CA ARG A 3 13.50 -2.53 12.68
C ARG A 3 12.24 -3.36 12.48
N SER A 4 11.27 -3.21 13.38
CA SER A 4 9.92 -3.80 13.25
C SER A 4 8.88 -2.74 12.88
N VAL A 5 7.96 -3.09 11.98
CA VAL A 5 6.83 -2.24 11.61
C VAL A 5 5.55 -3.04 11.54
N ARG A 6 4.48 -2.46 12.07
CA ARG A 6 3.12 -2.92 11.86
C ARG A 6 2.36 -1.91 11.01
N MET A 7 1.72 -2.41 9.97
CA MET A 7 0.88 -1.64 9.08
C MET A 7 -0.57 -2.05 9.27
N LEU A 8 -1.45 -1.09 9.40
CA LEU A 8 -2.88 -1.25 9.56
C LEU A 8 -3.59 -0.79 8.29
N CYS A 9 -4.37 -1.68 7.68
CA CYS A 9 -5.13 -1.40 6.46
C CYS A 9 -6.57 -1.89 6.62
N ARG A 10 -7.52 -0.96 6.71
CA ARG A 10 -8.94 -1.26 6.51
C ARG A 10 -9.30 -0.90 5.07
N VAL A 11 -9.75 -1.87 4.28
CA VAL A 11 -9.98 -1.67 2.85
C VAL A 11 -11.32 -0.96 2.64
N VAL A 12 -11.27 0.30 2.22
CA VAL A 12 -12.43 1.11 1.86
C VAL A 12 -12.45 1.38 0.36
N ASP A 13 -11.31 1.74 -0.23
CA ASP A 13 -11.17 1.96 -1.67
C ASP A 13 -10.77 0.69 -2.43
N ASN A 14 -11.78 -0.12 -2.75
CA ASN A 14 -11.71 -1.25 -3.69
C ASN A 14 -10.45 -2.14 -3.52
N LEU A 15 -9.47 -1.93 -4.39
CA LEU A 15 -8.19 -2.65 -4.44
C LEU A 15 -7.01 -1.74 -4.09
N GLY A 16 -7.24 -0.42 -4.04
CA GLY A 16 -6.21 0.61 -3.91
C GLY A 16 -5.51 0.53 -2.55
N ASP A 17 -6.29 0.57 -1.47
CA ASP A 17 -5.76 0.56 -0.10
C ASP A 17 -4.89 -0.69 0.13
N ALA A 18 -5.47 -1.87 -0.13
CA ALA A 18 -4.77 -3.15 0.00
C ALA A 18 -3.53 -3.22 -0.89
N GLY A 19 -3.63 -2.74 -2.14
CA GLY A 19 -2.54 -2.78 -3.12
C GLY A 19 -1.36 -1.89 -2.71
N VAL A 20 -1.63 -0.67 -2.24
CA VAL A 20 -0.60 0.26 -1.77
C VAL A 20 0.02 -0.25 -0.47
N SER A 21 -0.78 -0.65 0.51
CA SER A 21 -0.27 -1.21 1.77
C SER A 21 0.57 -2.47 1.54
N TRP A 22 0.16 -3.36 0.64
CA TRP A 22 0.94 -4.55 0.28
C TRP A 22 2.26 -4.19 -0.41
N ARG A 23 2.23 -3.26 -1.38
CA ARG A 23 3.44 -2.83 -2.08
C ARG A 23 4.47 -2.23 -1.11
N LEU A 24 4.03 -1.34 -0.21
CA LEU A 24 4.89 -0.75 0.81
C LEU A 24 5.41 -1.81 1.80
N ALA A 25 4.54 -2.69 2.30
CA ALA A 25 4.94 -3.77 3.21
C ALA A 25 6.02 -4.66 2.61
N ARG A 26 5.85 -5.06 1.33
CA ARG A 26 6.84 -5.85 0.60
C ARG A 26 8.16 -5.10 0.45
N GLN A 27 8.12 -3.81 0.10
CA GLN A 27 9.34 -3.03 -0.09
C GLN A 27 10.13 -2.89 1.21
N LEU A 28 9.46 -2.59 2.34
CA LEU A 28 10.08 -2.51 3.67
C LEU A 28 10.74 -3.84 4.08
N SER A 29 10.08 -4.96 3.79
CA SER A 29 10.63 -6.29 4.07
C SER A 29 11.83 -6.60 3.18
N VAL A 30 11.66 -6.54 1.86
CA VAL A 30 12.63 -7.05 0.88
C VAL A 30 13.82 -6.10 0.69
N GLU A 31 13.60 -4.79 0.60
CA GLU A 31 14.67 -3.83 0.26
C GLU A 31 15.34 -3.20 1.49
N PHE A 32 14.63 -3.16 2.62
CA PHE A 32 15.13 -2.57 3.86
C PHE A 32 15.36 -3.60 4.97
N GLY A 33 14.94 -4.86 4.78
CA GLY A 33 15.16 -5.94 5.73
C GLY A 33 14.38 -5.80 7.03
N TRP A 34 13.28 -5.03 7.05
CA TRP A 34 12.47 -4.82 8.25
C TRP A 34 11.61 -6.04 8.56
N ARG A 35 11.28 -6.25 9.83
CA ARG A 35 10.25 -7.21 10.23
C ARG A 35 8.89 -6.55 10.04
N VAL A 36 8.16 -6.96 9.02
CA VAL A 36 6.88 -6.32 8.63
C VAL A 36 5.70 -7.20 9.03
N THR A 37 4.73 -6.62 9.74
CA THR A 37 3.39 -7.19 9.90
C THR A 37 2.35 -6.30 9.22
N LEU A 38 1.55 -6.85 8.31
CA LEU A 38 0.39 -6.19 7.70
C LEU A 38 -0.88 -6.75 8.32
N THR A 39 -1.58 -5.94 9.11
CA THR A 39 -2.91 -6.25 9.65
C THR A 39 -3.97 -5.68 8.69
N ILE A 40 -4.78 -6.56 8.10
CA ILE A 40 -5.74 -6.20 7.06
C ILE A 40 -7.07 -6.96 7.24
N ASP A 41 -8.19 -6.29 6.97
CA ASP A 41 -9.54 -6.88 7.07
C ASP A 41 -9.96 -7.69 5.84
N ARG A 42 -9.35 -7.43 4.69
CA ARG A 42 -9.56 -8.16 3.42
C ARG A 42 -8.30 -8.87 2.92
N PRO A 43 -7.77 -9.88 3.66
CA PRO A 43 -6.58 -10.61 3.25
C PRO A 43 -6.76 -11.39 1.95
N ASP A 44 -8.00 -11.69 1.55
CA ASP A 44 -8.34 -12.33 0.27
C ASP A 44 -7.87 -11.52 -0.95
N LEU A 45 -7.85 -10.18 -0.84
CA LEU A 45 -7.37 -9.32 -1.92
C LEU A 45 -5.87 -9.49 -2.18
N LEU A 46 -5.09 -9.79 -1.14
CA LEU A 46 -3.65 -10.03 -1.30
C LEU A 46 -3.39 -11.28 -2.14
N ALA A 47 -4.18 -12.35 -1.93
CA ALA A 47 -4.11 -13.54 -2.76
C ALA A 47 -4.46 -13.23 -4.23
N ARG A 48 -5.46 -12.37 -4.47
CA ARG A 48 -5.81 -11.92 -5.83
C ARG A 48 -4.72 -11.10 -6.51
N PHE A 49 -3.90 -10.37 -5.75
CA PHE A 49 -2.73 -9.66 -6.29
C PHE A 49 -1.54 -10.59 -6.58
N GLY A 50 -1.64 -11.88 -6.27
CA GLY A 50 -0.51 -12.81 -6.37
C GLY A 50 0.56 -12.52 -5.32
N ALA A 51 0.15 -12.13 -4.10
CA ALA A 51 1.06 -11.92 -2.99
C ALA A 51 1.95 -13.16 -2.73
N ASP A 52 3.27 -12.99 -2.85
CA ASP A 52 4.23 -14.06 -2.63
C ASP A 52 4.48 -14.23 -1.11
N PRO A 53 4.19 -15.41 -0.53
CA PRO A 53 4.44 -15.68 0.89
C PRO A 53 5.93 -15.62 1.26
N ARG A 54 6.85 -15.69 0.29
CA ARG A 54 8.30 -15.62 0.52
C ARG A 54 8.81 -14.20 0.74
N THR A 55 7.94 -13.18 0.64
CA THR A 55 8.30 -11.78 0.89
C THR A 55 8.71 -11.50 2.34
N GLY A 56 8.44 -12.41 3.28
CA GLY A 56 8.74 -12.23 4.70
C GLY A 56 7.77 -11.30 5.43
N VAL A 57 6.75 -10.79 4.74
CA VAL A 57 5.67 -10.00 5.34
C VAL A 57 4.72 -10.93 6.08
N ARG A 58 4.56 -10.73 7.39
CA ARG A 58 3.54 -11.43 8.17
C ARG A 58 2.18 -10.78 7.91
N VAL A 59 1.19 -11.53 7.43
CA VAL A 59 -0.18 -11.05 7.27
C VAL A 59 -1.00 -11.49 8.47
N GLU A 60 -1.71 -10.56 9.11
CA GLU A 60 -2.65 -10.82 10.20
C GLU A 60 -4.04 -10.31 9.81
N ALA A 61 -5.08 -11.09 10.13
CA ALA A 61 -6.45 -10.62 10.01
C ALA A 61 -6.70 -9.49 11.02
N TRP A 62 -7.72 -8.68 10.76
CA TRP A 62 -8.11 -7.63 11.67
C TRP A 62 -8.64 -8.21 13.00
N PRO A 63 -8.31 -7.62 14.17
CA PRO A 63 -8.72 -8.17 15.47
C PRO A 63 -10.23 -8.40 15.63
N ASP A 64 -11.05 -7.53 15.04
CA ASP A 64 -12.52 -7.63 15.10
C ASP A 64 -13.09 -8.80 14.27
N ASP A 65 -12.30 -9.34 13.34
CA ASP A 65 -12.70 -10.44 12.46
C ASP A 65 -12.28 -11.81 13.01
N VAL A 66 -11.61 -11.84 14.16
CA VAL A 66 -11.17 -13.08 14.81
C VAL A 66 -12.28 -13.58 15.76
N SER A 67 -12.52 -14.89 15.78
CA SER A 67 -13.48 -15.53 16.68
C SER A 67 -13.32 -15.03 18.12
N PRO A 68 -14.41 -14.79 18.89
CA PRO A 68 -14.34 -14.42 20.30
C PRO A 68 -13.53 -15.38 21.19
N SER A 69 -13.32 -16.61 20.70
CA SER A 69 -12.50 -17.64 21.35
C SER A 69 -11.01 -17.57 21.05
N ALA A 70 -10.57 -16.68 20.16
CA ALA A 70 -9.16 -16.50 19.87
C ALA A 70 -8.47 -15.82 21.06
N PRO A 71 -7.25 -16.26 21.44
CA PRO A 71 -6.53 -15.65 22.53
C PRO A 71 -6.31 -14.17 22.24
N VAL A 72 -6.88 -13.31 23.10
CA VAL A 72 -6.61 -11.87 23.09
C VAL A 72 -5.10 -11.71 23.27
N ARG A 73 -4.42 -11.05 22.33
CA ARG A 73 -3.01 -10.72 22.52
C ARG A 73 -2.92 -9.71 23.67
N GLU A 74 -2.52 -10.20 24.84
CA GLU A 74 -2.49 -9.43 26.09
C GLU A 74 -1.50 -8.25 26.06
N ALA A 75 -0.50 -8.29 25.19
CA ALA A 75 0.44 -7.20 25.00
C ALA A 75 0.49 -6.73 23.54
N PRO A 76 0.47 -5.40 23.30
CA PRO A 76 0.79 -4.88 21.99
C PRO A 76 2.23 -5.29 21.62
N PRO A 77 2.48 -5.74 20.38
CA PRO A 77 3.81 -6.08 19.92
C PRO A 77 4.79 -4.92 20.09
N ASP A 78 6.07 -5.24 20.37
CA ASP A 78 7.20 -4.31 20.46
C ASP A 78 7.63 -3.88 19.04
N ASP A 79 6.70 -3.23 18.33
CA ASP A 79 6.91 -2.67 17.00
C ASP A 79 7.57 -1.28 17.12
N ASP A 80 8.65 -1.03 16.37
CA ASP A 80 9.32 0.28 16.37
C ASP A 80 8.44 1.36 15.72
N VAL A 81 7.63 0.95 14.75
CA VAL A 81 6.78 1.83 13.94
C VAL A 81 5.40 1.22 13.78
N LEU A 82 4.36 2.04 13.93
CA LEU A 82 2.99 1.71 13.57
C LEU A 82 2.57 2.63 12.41
N ILE A 83 2.12 2.06 11.29
CA ILE A 83 1.59 2.81 10.15
C ILE A 83 0.08 2.56 10.08
N SER A 84 -0.71 3.60 10.30
CA SER A 84 -2.14 3.64 9.99
C SER A 84 -2.31 4.07 8.54
N ALA A 85 -2.77 3.18 7.66
CA ALA A 85 -3.01 3.54 6.27
C ALA A 85 -4.42 4.16 6.11
N PHE A 86 -4.49 5.30 5.43
CA PHE A 86 -5.71 5.92 4.94
C PHE A 86 -6.73 6.26 6.04
N GLY A 87 -6.25 6.82 7.15
CA GLY A 87 -7.11 7.18 8.29
C GLY A 87 -7.60 5.99 9.11
N CYS A 88 -7.02 4.80 8.91
CA CYS A 88 -7.33 3.62 9.70
C CYS A 88 -6.93 3.80 11.18
N GLU A 89 -7.92 3.88 12.07
CA GLU A 89 -7.66 3.99 13.51
C GLU A 89 -7.11 2.68 14.11
N PRO A 90 -6.06 2.75 14.96
CA PRO A 90 -5.56 1.59 15.65
C PRO A 90 -6.59 0.96 16.59
N PRO A 91 -6.73 -0.38 16.62
CA PRO A 91 -7.49 -1.09 17.65
C PRO A 91 -7.05 -0.70 19.07
N ALA A 92 -7.98 -0.77 20.03
CA ALA A 92 -7.77 -0.27 21.40
C ALA A 92 -6.46 -0.76 22.08
N PRO A 93 -6.04 -2.04 21.97
CA PRO A 93 -4.77 -2.49 22.56
C PRO A 93 -3.53 -1.82 21.94
N LEU A 94 -3.54 -1.60 20.62
CA LEU A 94 -2.44 -0.90 19.93
C LEU A 94 -2.47 0.58 20.27
N ARG A 95 -3.66 1.19 20.31
CA ARG A 95 -3.86 2.59 20.69
C ARG A 95 -3.30 2.91 22.08
N ALA A 96 -3.56 2.04 23.06
CA ALA A 96 -3.03 2.21 24.42
C ALA A 96 -1.49 2.23 24.47
N ALA A 97 -0.83 1.42 23.62
CA ALA A 97 0.62 1.38 23.51
C ALA A 97 1.21 2.72 23.03
N LEU A 98 0.52 3.42 22.12
CA LEU A 98 0.93 4.73 21.59
C LEU A 98 0.82 5.84 22.66
N ALA A 99 -0.19 5.74 23.53
CA ALA A 99 -0.56 6.76 24.50
C ALA A 99 0.15 6.67 25.86
N GLY A 100 0.57 5.47 26.30
CA GLY A 100 1.01 5.26 27.69
C GLY A 100 2.18 4.30 27.92
N GLY A 101 2.81 3.76 26.86
CA GLY A 101 3.87 2.76 26.99
C GLY A 101 5.24 3.33 27.42
N PRO A 102 6.10 2.53 28.09
CA PRO A 102 7.50 2.89 28.39
C PRO A 102 8.35 3.03 27.11
N ARG A 103 7.96 2.35 26.03
CA ARG A 103 8.45 2.54 24.67
C ARG A 103 7.24 2.79 23.78
N ARG A 104 7.27 3.90 23.04
CA ARG A 104 6.19 4.29 22.12
C ARG A 104 6.66 4.04 20.69
N PRO A 105 5.91 3.26 19.89
CA PRO A 105 6.16 3.18 18.46
C PRO A 105 6.09 4.58 17.84
N LEU A 106 6.88 4.83 16.80
CA LEU A 106 6.60 5.96 15.93
C LEU A 106 5.28 5.68 15.21
N TRP A 107 4.26 6.49 15.48
CA TRP A 107 2.99 6.37 14.79
C TRP A 107 2.94 7.31 13.59
N ILE A 108 2.77 6.70 12.42
CA ILE A 108 2.64 7.36 11.13
C ILE A 108 1.22 7.13 10.62
N ASN A 109 0.55 8.20 10.22
CA ASN A 109 -0.66 8.15 9.42
C ASN A 109 -0.28 8.35 7.95
N LEU A 110 -0.40 7.28 7.16
CA LEU A 110 -0.13 7.27 5.72
C LEU A 110 -1.37 7.71 4.97
N GLU A 111 -1.30 8.88 4.35
CA GLU A 111 -2.40 9.50 3.63
C GLU A 111 -2.47 9.04 2.16
N TYR A 112 -3.58 9.35 1.51
CA TYR A 112 -3.72 9.18 0.07
C TYR A 112 -2.74 10.09 -0.69
N LEU A 113 -2.32 9.61 -1.87
CA LEU A 113 -1.50 10.39 -2.79
C LEU A 113 -2.28 11.61 -3.27
N SER A 114 -1.67 12.79 -3.21
CA SER A 114 -2.22 14.00 -3.84
C SER A 114 -1.13 14.78 -4.60
N ALA A 115 -1.57 15.54 -5.60
CA ALA A 115 -0.76 16.51 -6.31
C ALA A 115 -1.07 17.95 -5.87
N GLU A 116 -1.99 18.14 -4.93
CA GLU A 116 -2.36 19.46 -4.43
C GLU A 116 -1.22 20.06 -3.60
N ALA A 117 -0.89 21.33 -3.85
CA ALA A 117 0.28 21.96 -3.24
C ALA A 117 0.22 22.08 -1.71
N TRP A 118 -0.97 21.98 -1.09
CA TRP A 118 -1.12 22.12 0.35
C TRP A 118 -0.50 20.95 1.13
N ILE A 119 -0.37 19.76 0.53
CA ILE A 119 0.18 18.59 1.22
C ILE A 119 1.63 18.79 1.66
N ASP A 120 2.40 19.62 0.93
CA ASP A 120 3.78 19.96 1.27
C ASP A 120 3.88 20.64 2.65
N GLY A 121 2.86 21.41 3.03
CA GLY A 121 2.78 22.06 4.34
C GLY A 121 2.29 21.14 5.46
N CYS A 122 1.74 19.98 5.09
CA CYS A 122 1.16 19.01 6.02
C CYS A 122 2.04 17.77 6.20
N HIS A 123 2.89 17.43 5.23
CA HIS A 123 3.82 16.31 5.34
C HIS A 123 4.80 16.49 6.50
N GLY A 124 4.96 15.45 7.32
CA GLY A 124 5.85 15.45 8.48
C GLY A 124 5.31 16.19 9.69
N LEU A 125 4.10 16.79 9.61
CA LEU A 125 3.46 17.39 10.78
C LEU A 125 3.13 16.33 11.83
N ARG A 126 3.27 16.73 13.08
CA ARG A 126 2.90 15.94 14.26
C ARG A 126 1.61 16.47 14.87
N SER A 127 0.75 15.57 15.32
CA SER A 127 -0.49 15.89 16.03
C SER A 127 -0.56 15.10 17.34
N THR A 128 -0.76 15.80 18.44
CA THR A 128 -1.03 15.17 19.73
C THR A 128 -2.52 14.96 19.87
N ARG A 129 -2.95 13.71 20.01
CA ARG A 129 -4.36 13.35 20.11
C ARG A 129 -4.90 13.82 21.46
N PRO A 130 -5.95 14.67 21.50
CA PRO A 130 -6.42 15.24 22.76
C PRO A 130 -6.94 14.21 23.77
N ALA A 131 -7.47 13.08 23.30
CA ALA A 131 -8.10 12.08 24.15
C ALA A 131 -7.11 11.32 25.04
N ASP A 132 -5.90 11.07 24.55
CA ASP A 132 -4.96 10.14 25.19
C ASP A 132 -3.48 10.57 25.08
N GLY A 133 -3.20 11.70 24.44
CA GLY A 133 -1.84 12.22 24.27
C GLY A 133 -0.97 11.42 23.29
N ALA A 134 -1.52 10.47 22.54
CA ALA A 134 -0.78 9.77 21.50
C ALA A 134 -0.26 10.76 20.44
N LEU A 135 0.97 10.55 19.96
CA LEU A 135 1.61 11.43 18.98
C LEU A 135 1.58 10.78 17.60
N GLU A 136 0.82 11.37 16.69
CA GLU A 136 0.62 10.92 15.31
C GLU A 136 1.43 11.79 14.34
N HIS A 137 2.05 11.19 13.33
CA HIS A 137 2.83 11.90 12.31
C HIS A 137 2.21 11.70 10.93
N TYR A 138 1.88 12.77 10.24
CA TYR A 138 1.25 12.70 8.92
C TYR A 138 2.28 12.47 7.82
N PHE A 139 2.04 11.46 6.99
CA PHE A 139 2.86 11.13 5.84
C PHE A 139 2.00 11.23 4.58
N TYR A 140 2.20 12.29 3.79
CA TYR A 140 1.50 12.54 2.54
C TYR A 140 2.40 12.18 1.35
N PRO A 141 2.11 11.10 0.62
CA PRO A 141 2.75 10.83 -0.67
C PRO A 141 2.46 11.96 -1.66
N GLY A 142 3.43 12.29 -2.52
CA GLY A 142 3.29 13.38 -3.47
C GLY A 142 4.41 13.44 -4.50
N PHE A 143 4.35 14.47 -5.35
CA PHE A 143 5.21 14.63 -6.52
C PHE A 143 6.33 15.66 -6.33
N THR A 144 6.41 16.30 -5.16
CA THR A 144 7.43 17.32 -4.84
C THR A 144 8.48 16.76 -3.88
N GLU A 145 9.63 17.41 -3.78
CA GLU A 145 10.66 17.08 -2.79
C GLU A 145 10.23 17.33 -1.33
N ARG A 146 9.16 18.09 -1.10
CA ARG A 146 8.61 18.38 0.23
C ARG A 146 7.52 17.40 0.67
N SER A 147 7.09 16.53 -0.23
CA SER A 147 6.15 15.46 0.06
C SER A 147 6.87 14.17 0.48
N GLY A 148 6.12 13.16 0.87
CA GLY A 148 6.62 11.82 1.19
C GLY A 148 7.07 10.99 -0.02
N GLY A 149 7.01 11.57 -1.23
CA GLY A 149 7.41 10.91 -2.47
C GLY A 149 6.44 9.82 -2.94
N LEU A 150 6.94 8.92 -3.79
CA LEU A 150 6.18 7.85 -4.42
C LEU A 150 6.81 6.48 -4.16
N LEU A 151 5.98 5.45 -3.98
CA LEU A 151 6.44 4.08 -3.94
C LEU A 151 7.12 3.70 -5.26
N ARG A 152 8.39 3.34 -5.19
CA ARG A 152 9.18 2.90 -6.32
C ARG A 152 10.26 1.93 -5.86
N GLU A 153 10.14 0.68 -6.27
CA GLU A 153 11.14 -0.34 -5.98
C GLU A 153 12.50 0.00 -6.62
N ARG A 154 13.59 -0.38 -5.94
CA ARG A 154 14.95 -0.25 -6.50
C ARG A 154 15.05 -1.07 -7.78
N GLY A 155 15.64 -0.48 -8.82
CA GLY A 155 15.80 -1.14 -10.10
C GLY A 155 14.52 -1.24 -10.95
N LEU A 156 13.40 -0.63 -10.54
CA LEU A 156 12.11 -0.79 -11.24
C LEU A 156 12.18 -0.31 -12.69
N PHE A 157 12.79 0.86 -12.92
CA PHE A 157 12.88 1.45 -14.24
C PHE A 157 13.87 0.70 -15.12
N GLU A 158 15.01 0.29 -14.58
CA GLU A 158 15.99 -0.53 -15.30
C GLU A 158 15.38 -1.86 -15.75
N ARG A 159 14.61 -2.54 -14.88
CA ARG A 159 13.89 -3.77 -15.25
C ARG A 159 12.80 -3.53 -16.27
N ARG A 160 12.01 -2.46 -16.13
CA ARG A 160 10.97 -2.09 -17.09
C ARG A 160 11.58 -1.82 -18.46
N ASP A 161 12.63 -1.00 -18.52
CA ASP A 161 13.24 -0.56 -19.77
C ASP A 161 13.91 -1.74 -20.48
N ALA A 162 14.47 -2.71 -19.73
CA ALA A 162 14.95 -3.98 -20.28
C ALA A 162 13.82 -4.91 -20.76
N PHE A 163 12.62 -4.79 -20.20
CA PHE A 163 11.47 -5.63 -20.55
C PHE A 163 10.71 -5.10 -21.77
N VAL A 164 10.50 -3.78 -21.89
CA VAL A 164 9.73 -3.17 -22.99
C VAL A 164 10.44 -3.39 -24.33
N GLY A 165 9.71 -3.93 -25.31
CA GLY A 165 10.22 -4.29 -26.64
C GLY A 165 11.03 -5.60 -26.68
N SER A 166 11.31 -6.21 -25.53
CA SER A 166 12.13 -7.43 -25.44
C SER A 166 11.39 -8.68 -25.94
N PRO A 167 12.11 -9.76 -26.28
CA PRO A 167 11.52 -11.08 -26.49
C PRO A 167 10.69 -11.57 -25.29
N ALA A 168 11.14 -11.27 -24.06
CA ALA A 168 10.43 -11.68 -22.84
C ALA A 168 9.04 -11.04 -22.72
N GLN A 169 8.88 -9.78 -23.16
CA GLN A 169 7.55 -9.16 -23.23
C GLN A 169 6.64 -9.88 -24.23
N ARG A 170 7.15 -10.24 -25.41
CA ARG A 170 6.37 -10.95 -26.43
C ARG A 170 5.94 -12.34 -25.96
N GLU A 171 6.84 -13.06 -25.31
CA GLU A 171 6.55 -14.37 -24.71
C GLU A 171 5.49 -14.26 -23.61
N TRP A 172 5.63 -13.26 -22.72
CA TRP A 172 4.65 -13.03 -21.66
C TRP A 172 3.27 -12.67 -22.23
N LEU A 173 3.17 -11.77 -23.21
CA LEU A 173 1.92 -11.46 -23.91
C LEU A 173 1.33 -12.71 -24.59
N GLY A 174 2.17 -13.52 -25.25
CA GLY A 174 1.75 -14.78 -25.87
C GLY A 174 1.17 -15.77 -24.86
N SER A 175 1.71 -15.83 -23.64
CA SER A 175 1.16 -16.67 -22.57
C SER A 175 -0.21 -16.20 -22.06
N LEU A 176 -0.57 -14.94 -22.31
CA LEU A 176 -1.90 -14.38 -22.08
C LEU A 176 -2.81 -14.50 -23.32
N GLY A 177 -2.33 -15.10 -24.41
CA GLY A 177 -3.05 -15.20 -25.69
C GLY A 177 -3.07 -13.91 -26.50
N ILE A 178 -2.18 -12.95 -26.21
CA ILE A 178 -2.09 -11.65 -26.88
C ILE A 178 -0.92 -11.68 -27.87
N VAL A 179 -1.21 -11.55 -29.17
CA VAL A 179 -0.20 -11.49 -30.23
C VAL A 179 -0.46 -10.24 -31.08
N PRO A 180 0.15 -9.08 -30.73
CA PRO A 180 -0.11 -7.84 -31.44
C PRO A 180 0.52 -7.84 -32.83
N GLU A 181 -0.18 -7.29 -33.82
CA GLU A 181 0.38 -7.06 -35.14
C GLU A 181 1.35 -5.86 -35.14
N ALA A 182 2.23 -5.78 -36.15
CA ALA A 182 3.32 -4.79 -36.21
C ALA A 182 2.84 -3.32 -36.14
N HIS A 183 1.58 -3.05 -36.46
CA HIS A 183 0.99 -1.71 -36.50
C HIS A 183 -0.12 -1.51 -35.46
N GLU A 184 -0.37 -2.50 -34.60
CA GLU A 184 -1.37 -2.39 -33.55
C GLU A 184 -0.84 -1.66 -32.33
N ARG A 185 -1.66 -0.76 -31.78
CA ARG A 185 -1.41 -0.17 -30.46
C ARG A 185 -2.07 -1.03 -29.40
N LEU A 186 -1.26 -1.59 -28.51
CA LEU A 186 -1.77 -2.29 -27.32
C LEU A 186 -2.20 -1.26 -26.26
N VAL A 187 -3.43 -1.39 -25.77
CA VAL A 187 -3.97 -0.55 -24.68
C VAL A 187 -4.48 -1.44 -23.57
N THR A 188 -4.15 -1.10 -22.31
CA THR A 188 -4.74 -1.74 -21.12
C THR A 188 -5.83 -0.83 -20.57
N LEU A 189 -7.05 -1.34 -20.44
CA LEU A 189 -8.18 -0.62 -19.87
C LEU A 189 -8.46 -1.12 -18.45
N PHE A 190 -8.24 -0.26 -17.46
CA PHE A 190 -8.56 -0.52 -16.05
C PHE A 190 -9.24 0.72 -15.46
N CYS A 191 -10.56 0.63 -15.23
CA CYS A 191 -11.38 1.77 -14.84
C CYS A 191 -12.63 1.34 -14.08
N TYR A 192 -13.31 2.31 -13.46
CA TYR A 192 -14.57 2.10 -12.76
C TYR A 192 -15.76 1.95 -13.73
N PRO A 193 -16.88 1.36 -13.29
CA PRO A 193 -18.06 1.16 -14.14
C PRO A 193 -18.64 2.44 -14.78
N GLY A 194 -18.42 3.60 -14.17
CA GLY A 194 -18.90 4.89 -14.68
C GLY A 194 -17.96 5.59 -15.68
N ALA A 195 -16.85 4.98 -16.08
CA ALA A 195 -15.94 5.59 -17.04
C ALA A 195 -16.59 5.67 -18.45
N PRO A 196 -16.35 6.75 -19.23
CA PRO A 196 -16.92 6.95 -20.57
C PRO A 196 -16.25 6.07 -21.64
N ILE A 197 -16.28 4.75 -21.42
CA ILE A 197 -15.60 3.76 -22.26
C ILE A 197 -16.24 3.71 -23.65
N ALA A 198 -17.56 3.89 -23.74
CA ALA A 198 -18.28 3.82 -25.00
C ALA A 198 -17.85 4.94 -25.97
N GLU A 199 -17.79 6.20 -25.50
CA GLU A 199 -17.31 7.30 -26.33
C GLU A 199 -15.84 7.11 -26.72
N TRP A 200 -15.01 6.62 -25.79
CA TRP A 200 -13.61 6.33 -26.07
C TRP A 200 -13.44 5.25 -27.15
N LEU A 201 -14.19 4.14 -27.06
CA LEU A 201 -14.16 3.07 -28.06
C LEU A 201 -14.64 3.55 -29.44
N ALA A 202 -15.65 4.42 -29.49
CA ALA A 202 -16.11 5.02 -30.73
C ALA A 202 -15.03 5.92 -31.37
N ALA A 203 -14.32 6.70 -30.56
CA ALA A 203 -13.20 7.53 -31.04
C ALA A 203 -12.03 6.67 -31.56
N VAL A 204 -11.67 5.59 -30.85
CA VAL A 204 -10.62 4.66 -31.29
C VAL A 204 -11.02 3.96 -32.59
N ALA A 205 -12.29 3.54 -32.73
CA ALA A 205 -12.80 2.94 -33.96
C ALA A 205 -12.79 3.92 -35.15
N ALA A 206 -12.89 5.23 -34.89
CA ALA A 206 -12.77 6.28 -35.89
C ALA A 206 -11.31 6.65 -36.23
N GLY A 207 -10.31 6.03 -35.58
CA GLY A 207 -8.88 6.22 -35.86
C GLY A 207 -8.18 7.31 -35.04
N ALA A 208 -8.74 7.70 -33.89
CA ALA A 208 -8.07 8.59 -32.93
C ALA A 208 -6.87 7.94 -32.20
#